data_AF-A0A7S0P603-F1
#
_entry.id   AF-A0A7S0P603-F1
#
_cell.length_a   1.000
_cell.length_b   1.000
_cell.length_c   1.000
_cell.angle_alpha   90.00
_cell.angle_beta   90.00
_cell.angle_gamma   90.00
#
_symmetry.space_group_name_H-M   'P 1'
#
loop_
_entity.id
_entity.type
_entity.pdbx_description
1 polymer ?
#
loop_
_entity_poly.entity_id
_entity_poly.type
_entity_poly.pdbx_seq_one_letter_code
_entity_poly.pdbx_strand_id
1 'polypeptide(L)'
;GSGGSGEGRARQVALAVLTNPLVVMTVAGLVAGQAFPEGLPSLLSAFSKQVADAGPFLGFLSLGFAINSVGDTSAAELRHSAVLCGAKLVLMPALYSCAASLLRCQASTAFVGFLGALPASASVYALAAARDLSPKVV
;
A
#
# COMPACT_ATOMS: atom_id res chain seq x y z
N GLY A 1 32.99 13.59 -22.24
CA GLY A 1 32.89 12.40 -21.38
C GLY A 1 31.63 12.51 -20.55
N SER A 2 30.62 11.68 -20.82
CA SER A 2 29.29 11.79 -20.18
C SER A 2 28.62 10.42 -20.13
N GLY A 3 29.06 9.57 -19.21
CA GLY A 3 28.52 8.20 -19.03
C GLY A 3 28.16 7.81 -17.59
N GLY A 4 28.41 8.66 -16.59
CA GLY A 4 28.38 8.25 -15.17
C GLY A 4 27.12 8.58 -14.36
N SER A 5 26.13 9.31 -14.90
CA SER A 5 24.99 9.81 -14.10
C SER A 5 23.82 8.82 -13.97
N GLY A 6 23.69 7.86 -14.88
CA GLY A 6 22.59 6.88 -14.90
C GLY A 6 22.80 5.73 -13.91
N GLU A 7 23.99 5.13 -13.89
CA GLU A 7 24.29 3.97 -13.02
C GLU A 7 24.27 4.32 -11.53
N GLY A 8 24.76 5.50 -11.15
CA GLY A 8 24.73 5.96 -9.76
C GLY A 8 23.31 6.15 -9.22
N ARG A 9 22.41 6.70 -10.05
CA ARG A 9 21.00 6.89 -9.70
C ARG A 9 20.24 5.58 -9.66
N ALA A 10 20.47 4.67 -10.61
CA ALA A 10 19.86 3.35 -10.61
C ALA A 10 20.28 2.54 -9.37
N ARG A 11 21.57 2.59 -8.99
CA ARG A 11 22.09 1.96 -7.78
C ARG A 11 21.51 2.56 -6.51
N GLN A 12 21.34 3.88 -6.44
CA GLN A 12 20.70 4.53 -5.30
C GLN A 12 19.22 4.15 -5.15
N VAL A 13 18.48 4.11 -6.26
CA VAL A 13 17.07 3.67 -6.24
C VAL A 13 16.97 2.20 -5.84
N ALA A 14 17.83 1.33 -6.38
CA ALA A 14 17.86 -0.07 -6.02
C ALA A 14 18.16 -0.26 -4.52
N LEU A 15 19.16 0.45 -3.99
CA LEU A 15 19.46 0.42 -2.56
C LEU A 15 18.28 0.93 -1.73
N ALA A 16 17.65 2.05 -2.12
CA ALA A 16 16.50 2.60 -1.40
C ALA A 16 15.29 1.65 -1.39
N VAL A 17 15.06 0.89 -2.47
CA VAL A 17 14.02 -0.15 -2.55
C VAL A 17 14.38 -1.35 -1.68
N LEU A 18 15.64 -1.81 -1.74
CA LEU A 18 16.12 -2.97 -0.99
C LEU A 18 16.21 -2.73 0.52
N THR A 19 16.40 -1.48 0.95
CA THR A 19 16.38 -1.10 2.36
C THR A 19 15.01 -0.61 2.82
N ASN A 20 14.00 -0.57 1.94
CA ASN A 20 12.67 -0.15 2.33
C ASN A 20 12.04 -1.23 3.22
N PRO A 21 11.67 -0.93 4.48
CA PRO A 21 11.13 -1.93 5.39
C PRO A 21 9.90 -2.65 4.86
N LEU A 22 9.04 -1.96 4.08
CA LEU A 22 7.86 -2.58 3.47
C LEU A 22 8.27 -3.65 2.46
N VAL A 23 9.21 -3.34 1.59
CA VAL A 23 9.72 -4.29 0.58
C VAL A 23 10.38 -5.48 1.26
N VAL A 24 11.27 -5.22 2.22
CA VAL A 24 11.98 -6.27 2.97
C VAL A 24 11.00 -7.19 3.68
N MET A 25 10.03 -6.63 4.42
CA MET A 25 9.06 -7.42 5.17
C MET A 25 8.10 -8.19 4.25
N THR A 26 7.70 -7.63 3.11
CA THR A 26 6.89 -8.36 2.11
C THR A 26 7.65 -9.53 1.54
N VAL A 27 8.91 -9.35 1.14
CA VAL A 27 9.74 -10.45 0.62
C VAL A 27 9.96 -11.52 1.70
N ALA A 28 10.27 -11.12 2.94
CA ALA A 28 10.43 -12.04 4.05
C ALA A 28 9.14 -12.87 4.29
N GLY A 29 7.96 -12.24 4.24
CA GLY A 29 6.67 -12.92 4.36
C GLY A 29 6.42 -13.91 3.22
N LEU A 30 6.74 -13.54 1.97
CA LEU A 30 6.63 -14.44 0.81
C LEU A 30 7.57 -15.64 0.94
N VAL A 31 8.83 -15.43 1.33
CA VAL A 31 9.81 -16.49 1.54
C VAL A 31 9.38 -17.40 2.69
N ALA A 32 8.89 -16.83 3.79
CA ALA A 32 8.36 -17.61 4.92
C ALA A 32 7.15 -18.47 4.49
N GLY A 33 6.23 -17.93 3.69
CA GLY A 33 5.10 -18.69 3.15
C GLY A 33 5.53 -19.86 2.25
N GLN A 34 6.63 -19.72 1.51
CA GLN A 34 7.20 -20.80 0.70
C GLN A 34 7.97 -21.83 1.55
N ALA A 35 8.67 -21.39 2.61
CA ALA A 35 9.43 -22.27 3.49
C ALA A 35 8.52 -23.10 4.42
N PHE A 36 7.34 -22.58 4.75
CA PHE A 36 6.35 -23.22 5.63
C PHE A 36 5.00 -23.39 4.92
N PRO A 37 4.88 -24.30 3.93
CA PRO A 37 3.67 -24.45 3.12
C PRO A 37 2.46 -24.97 3.92
N GLU A 38 2.70 -25.76 4.97
CA GLU A 38 1.68 -26.23 5.92
C GLU A 38 1.31 -25.16 6.98
N GLY A 39 1.89 -23.97 6.89
CA GLY A 39 1.72 -22.87 7.83
C GLY A 39 2.86 -22.73 8.85
N LEU A 40 2.91 -21.57 9.50
CA LEU A 40 3.92 -21.27 10.51
C LEU A 40 3.72 -22.14 11.77
N PRO A 41 4.80 -22.45 12.52
CA PRO A 41 4.71 -23.04 13.85
C PRO A 41 3.70 -22.30 14.75
N SER A 42 2.98 -23.02 15.61
CA SER A 42 1.81 -22.49 16.34
C SER A 42 2.05 -21.15 17.05
N LEU A 43 3.19 -20.98 17.71
CA LEU A 43 3.56 -19.72 18.39
C LEU A 43 3.76 -18.57 17.40
N LEU A 44 4.45 -18.82 16.28
CA LEU A 44 4.69 -17.83 15.23
C LEU A 44 3.40 -17.49 14.48
N SER A 45 2.52 -18.48 14.27
CA SER A 45 1.20 -18.29 13.68
C SER A 45 0.31 -17.42 14.59
N ALA A 46 0.27 -17.69 15.90
CA ALA A 46 -0.47 -16.89 16.86
C ALA A 46 0.04 -15.45 16.92
N PHE A 47 1.37 -15.25 16.96
CA PHE A 47 1.97 -13.93 16.94
C PHE A 47 1.69 -13.19 15.62
N SER A 48 1.89 -13.86 14.48
CA SER A 48 1.60 -13.30 13.15
C SER A 48 0.15 -12.90 13.04
N LYS A 49 -0.78 -13.68 13.58
CA LYS A 49 -2.21 -13.36 13.60
C LYS A 49 -2.49 -12.13 14.45
N GLN A 50 -1.96 -12.07 15.68
CA GLN A 50 -2.12 -10.89 16.53
C GLN A 50 -1.57 -9.61 15.88
N VAL A 51 -0.41 -9.70 15.22
CA VAL A 51 0.17 -8.56 14.49
C VAL A 51 -0.70 -8.19 13.28
N ALA A 52 -1.17 -9.17 12.50
CA ALA A 52 -2.06 -8.93 11.36
C ALA A 52 -3.39 -8.31 11.78
N ASP A 53 -3.95 -8.74 12.92
CA ASP A 53 -5.19 -8.20 13.48
C ASP A 53 -4.97 -6.78 14.02
N ALA A 54 -3.83 -6.51 14.67
CA ALA A 54 -3.48 -5.18 15.21
C ALA A 54 -3.07 -4.17 14.13
N GLY A 55 -2.47 -4.63 13.03
CA GLY A 55 -1.91 -3.80 11.97
C GLY A 55 -2.88 -2.75 11.41
N PRO A 56 -4.11 -3.13 11.00
CA PRO A 56 -5.12 -2.19 10.55
C PRO A 56 -5.47 -1.12 11.59
N PHE A 57 -5.61 -1.50 12.86
CA PHE A 57 -5.94 -0.55 13.93
C PHE A 57 -4.80 0.45 14.17
N LEU A 58 -3.55 -0.01 14.19
CA LEU A 58 -2.38 0.86 14.29
C LEU A 58 -2.26 1.78 13.07
N GLY A 59 -2.57 1.27 11.88
CA GLY A 59 -2.64 2.06 10.65
C GLY A 59 -3.69 3.18 10.72
N PHE A 60 -4.91 2.86 11.18
CA PHE A 60 -5.96 3.86 11.37
C PHE A 60 -5.64 4.86 12.48
N LEU A 61 -5.00 4.43 13.56
CA LEU A 61 -4.54 5.33 14.62
C LEU A 61 -3.49 6.31 14.09
N SER A 62 -2.49 5.83 13.35
CA SER A 62 -1.49 6.67 12.70
C SER A 62 -2.13 7.64 11.70
N LEU A 63 -3.13 7.18 10.95
CA LEU A 63 -3.89 8.02 10.03
C LEU A 63 -4.68 9.10 10.78
N GLY A 64 -5.28 8.79 11.93
CA GLY A 64 -5.97 9.75 12.77
C GLY A 64 -5.04 10.87 13.26
N PHE A 65 -3.83 10.52 13.72
CA PHE A 65 -2.81 11.52 14.08
C PHE A 65 -2.38 12.38 12.89
N ALA A 66 -2.20 11.76 11.72
CA ALA A 66 -1.87 12.45 10.48
C ALA A 66 -2.97 13.45 10.09
N ILE A 67 -4.23 13.03 10.04
CA ILE A 67 -5.38 13.90 9.73
C ILE A 67 -5.46 15.08 10.71
N ASN A 68 -5.29 14.82 12.01
CA ASN A 68 -5.30 15.87 13.02
C ASN A 68 -4.19 16.92 12.83
N SER A 69 -3.04 16.52 12.26
CA SER A 69 -1.92 17.42 12.00
C SER A 69 -2.08 18.33 10.77
N VAL A 70 -3.04 18.02 9.91
CA VAL A 70 -3.18 18.61 8.56
C VAL A 70 -4.04 19.89 8.57
N GLY A 71 -4.71 20.19 9.68
CA GLY A 71 -5.54 21.39 9.84
C GLY A 71 -6.80 21.39 8.96
N ASP A 72 -7.45 22.54 8.83
CA ASP A 72 -8.75 22.63 8.15
C ASP A 72 -8.67 22.30 6.64
N THR A 73 -9.68 21.57 6.16
CA THR A 73 -9.85 21.23 4.74
C THR A 73 -10.78 22.24 4.07
N SER A 74 -10.32 22.87 2.99
CA SER A 74 -11.13 23.80 2.21
C SER A 74 -12.25 23.10 1.43
N ALA A 75 -13.29 23.84 1.06
CA ALA A 75 -14.38 23.31 0.23
C ALA A 75 -13.91 22.80 -1.15
N ALA A 76 -12.85 23.39 -1.71
CA ALA A 76 -12.25 22.95 -2.96
C ALA A 76 -11.52 21.61 -2.79
N GLU A 77 -10.74 21.45 -1.72
CA GLU A 77 -10.06 20.19 -1.40
C GLU A 77 -11.07 19.06 -1.16
N LEU A 78 -12.15 19.31 -0.41
CA LEU A 78 -13.24 18.34 -0.22
C LEU A 78 -13.84 17.85 -1.54
N ARG A 79 -14.10 18.77 -2.48
CA ARG A 79 -14.64 18.41 -3.81
C ARG A 79 -13.65 17.56 -4.60
N HIS A 80 -12.37 17.91 -4.60
CA HIS A 80 -11.35 17.12 -5.29
C HIS A 80 -11.20 15.73 -4.66
N SER A 81 -11.16 15.62 -3.34
CA SER A 81 -11.09 14.33 -2.64
C SER A 81 -12.33 13.47 -2.93
N ALA A 82 -13.53 14.06 -2.96
CA ALA A 82 -14.75 13.34 -3.31
C ALA A 82 -14.71 12.78 -4.73
N VAL A 83 -14.24 13.57 -5.71
CA VAL A 83 -14.08 13.13 -7.10
C VAL A 83 -13.05 12.03 -7.21
N LEU A 84 -11.90 12.15 -6.55
CA LEU A 84 -10.83 11.14 -6.58
C LEU A 84 -11.27 9.84 -5.88
N CYS A 85 -11.96 9.93 -4.75
CA CYS A 85 -12.56 8.79 -4.07
C CYS A 85 -13.57 8.07 -4.98
N GLY A 86 -14.49 8.82 -5.61
CA GLY A 86 -15.47 8.26 -6.54
C GLY A 86 -14.80 7.58 -7.74
N ALA A 87 -13.83 8.26 -8.36
CA ALA A 87 -13.05 7.71 -9.47
C ALA A 87 -12.32 6.43 -9.04
N LYS A 88 -11.69 6.41 -7.86
CA LYS A 88 -10.99 5.24 -7.34
C LYS A 88 -11.94 4.04 -7.16
N LEU A 89 -13.09 4.24 -6.52
CA LEU A 89 -14.06 3.18 -6.24
C LEU A 89 -14.62 2.53 -7.51
N VAL A 90 -14.60 3.24 -8.64
CA VAL A 90 -15.01 2.69 -9.94
C VAL A 90 -13.81 2.08 -10.68
N LEU A 91 -12.70 2.80 -10.75
CA LEU A 91 -11.54 2.42 -11.55
C LEU A 91 -10.77 1.24 -10.94
N MET A 92 -10.57 1.21 -9.62
CA MET A 92 -9.75 0.17 -8.98
C MET A 92 -10.35 -1.24 -9.11
N PRO A 93 -11.65 -1.48 -8.86
CA PRO A 93 -12.23 -2.81 -9.08
C PRO A 93 -12.11 -3.29 -10.53
N ALA A 94 -12.30 -2.38 -11.50
CA ALA A 94 -12.14 -2.69 -12.91
C ALA A 94 -10.68 -3.04 -13.26
N LEU A 95 -9.73 -2.25 -12.78
CA LEU A 95 -8.29 -2.48 -12.98
C LEU A 95 -7.83 -3.79 -12.34
N TYR A 96 -8.29 -4.10 -11.13
CA TYR A 96 -7.98 -5.36 -10.45
C TYR A 96 -8.55 -6.56 -11.21
N SER A 97 -9.77 -6.44 -11.72
CA SER A 97 -10.39 -7.50 -12.54
C SER A 97 -9.64 -7.73 -13.85
N CYS A 98 -9.21 -6.65 -14.52
CA CYS A 98 -8.39 -6.74 -15.74
C CYS A 98 -7.00 -7.31 -15.45
N ALA A 99 -6.34 -6.87 -14.39
CA ALA A 99 -5.04 -7.39 -13.99
C ALA A 99 -5.11 -8.89 -13.62
N ALA A 100 -6.15 -9.28 -12.87
CA ALA A 100 -6.37 -10.68 -12.49
C ALA A 100 -6.55 -11.59 -13.72
N SER A 101 -7.26 -11.13 -14.75
CA SER A 101 -7.43 -11.90 -15.99
C SER A 101 -6.14 -12.01 -16.79
N LEU A 102 -5.37 -10.92 -16.91
CA LEU A 102 -4.07 -10.91 -17.59
C LEU A 102 -3.03 -11.81 -16.91
N LEU A 103 -3.03 -11.82 -15.57
CA LEU A 103 -2.11 -12.61 -14.76
C LEU A 103 -2.60 -14.05 -14.53
N ARG A 104 -3.77 -14.43 -15.07
CA ARG A 104 -4.41 -15.73 -14.85
C ARG A 104 -4.52 -16.09 -13.36
N CYS A 105 -4.87 -15.09 -12.54
CA CYS A 105 -5.01 -15.26 -11.10
C CYS A 105 -6.18 -16.22 -10.80
N GLN A 106 -5.97 -17.19 -9.91
CA GLN A 106 -6.99 -18.16 -9.51
C GLN A 106 -7.89 -17.67 -8.35
N ALA A 107 -7.70 -16.42 -7.89
CA ALA A 107 -8.52 -15.85 -6.84
C ALA A 107 -9.98 -15.65 -7.31
N SER A 108 -10.93 -15.71 -6.37
CA SER A 108 -12.34 -15.49 -6.69
C SER A 108 -12.59 -14.06 -7.16
N THR A 109 -13.52 -13.88 -8.10
CA THR A 109 -13.92 -12.55 -8.60
C THR A 109 -14.43 -11.63 -7.49
N ALA A 110 -15.14 -12.20 -6.51
CA ALA A 110 -15.61 -11.48 -5.33
C ALA A 110 -14.43 -10.94 -4.49
N PHE A 111 -13.37 -11.74 -4.30
CA PHE A 111 -12.19 -11.30 -3.57
C PHE A 111 -11.40 -10.22 -4.33
N VAL A 112 -11.23 -10.38 -5.64
CA VAL A 112 -10.57 -9.37 -6.49
C VAL A 112 -11.35 -8.04 -6.48
N GLY A 113 -12.68 -8.11 -6.56
CA GLY A 113 -13.56 -6.94 -6.44
C GLY A 113 -13.46 -6.28 -5.07
N PHE A 114 -13.45 -7.07 -4.00
CA PHE A 114 -13.25 -6.59 -2.64
C PHE A 114 -11.90 -5.85 -2.49
N LEU A 115 -10.81 -6.41 -2.99
CA LEU A 115 -9.49 -5.77 -2.96
C LEU A 115 -9.48 -4.41 -3.66
N GLY A 116 -10.11 -4.32 -4.84
CA GLY A 116 -10.23 -3.05 -5.57
C GLY A 116 -11.11 -2.01 -4.86
N ALA A 117 -12.06 -2.45 -4.03
CA ALA A 117 -12.97 -1.58 -3.29
C ALA A 117 -12.41 -1.08 -1.94
N LEU A 118 -11.26 -1.60 -1.48
CA LEU A 118 -10.66 -1.17 -0.22
C LEU A 118 -10.35 0.34 -0.24
N PRO A 119 -10.47 1.05 0.89
CA PRO A 119 -10.10 2.46 1.00
C PRO A 119 -8.60 2.68 0.70
N ALA A 120 -8.21 3.93 0.41
CA ALA A 120 -6.81 4.22 0.09
C ALA A 120 -5.95 3.90 1.31
N SER A 121 -4.78 3.29 1.07
CA SER A 121 -3.89 2.94 2.17
C SER A 121 -3.39 4.21 2.87
N ALA A 122 -3.26 4.19 4.19
CA ALA A 122 -2.62 5.26 4.96
C ALA A 122 -1.18 5.54 4.48
N SER A 123 -0.52 4.58 3.81
CA SER A 123 0.79 4.79 3.19
C SER A 123 0.77 5.83 2.05
N VAL A 124 -0.38 6.06 1.41
CA VAL A 124 -0.53 7.09 0.37
C VAL A 124 -0.37 8.50 0.96
N TYR A 125 -0.80 8.70 2.21
CA TYR A 125 -0.57 9.95 2.94
C TYR A 125 0.93 10.23 3.11
N ALA A 126 1.68 9.24 3.60
CA ALA A 126 3.14 9.38 3.78
C ALA A 126 3.85 9.63 2.46
N LEU A 127 3.38 9.00 1.37
CA LEU A 127 3.90 9.24 0.03
C LEU A 127 3.57 10.64 -0.49
N ALA A 128 2.36 11.13 -0.27
CA ALA A 128 1.96 12.49 -0.65
C ALA A 128 2.81 13.54 0.07
N ALA A 129 2.98 13.38 1.39
CA ALA A 129 3.85 14.23 2.20
C ALA A 129 5.31 14.20 1.72
N ALA A 130 5.84 13.03 1.36
CA ALA A 130 7.21 12.91 0.84
C ALA A 130 7.41 13.46 -0.58
N ARG A 131 6.33 13.84 -1.28
CA ARG A 131 6.34 14.33 -2.66
C ARG A 131 5.86 15.77 -2.78
N ASP A 132 5.75 16.49 -1.67
CA ASP A 132 5.18 17.85 -1.60
C ASP A 132 3.79 17.96 -2.25
N LEU A 133 3.03 16.86 -2.25
CA LEU A 133 1.63 16.84 -2.68
C LEU A 133 0.73 17.12 -1.48
N SER A 134 -0.41 17.78 -1.71
CA SER A 134 -1.36 18.04 -0.63
C SER A 134 -1.90 16.72 -0.08
N PRO A 135 -1.61 16.38 1.19
CA PRO A 135 -2.08 15.14 1.78
C PRO A 135 -3.59 15.19 2.12
N LYS A 136 -4.23 16.35 1.93
CA LYS A 136 -5.68 16.58 2.08
C LYS A 136 -6.49 16.02 0.91
N VAL A 137 -5.84 15.79 -0.23
CA VAL A 137 -6.45 15.43 -1.51
C VAL A 137 -6.14 13.98 -1.88
N VAL A 138 -6.31 13.07 -0.91
CA VAL A 138 -6.01 11.64 -1.02
C VAL A 138 -7.23 10.81 -0.67
#